data_AF-A0A1C7NXI4-F1
#
_entry.id   AF-A0A1C7NXI4-F1
#
_cell.length_a   1.000
_cell.length_b   1.000
_cell.length_c   1.000
_cell.angle_alpha   90.00
_cell.angle_beta   90.00
_cell.angle_gamma   90.00
#
_symmetry.space_group_name_H-M   'P 1'
#
loop_
_entity.id
_entity.type
_entity.pdbx_description
1 polymer ?
#
loop_
_entity_poly.entity_id
_entity_poly.type
_entity_poly.pdbx_seq_one_letter_code
_entity_poly.pdbx_strand_id
1 'polypeptide(L)'
;MAFDAPGDGLPPSDLIELNHAWYRQGIDPRGCLGKVLLYCLSNPYDVAFASARRVAVQAGVSPQSVMRLIATLGFRQYSEYRRLFREELRRAANSQKHIE
;
A
#
# COMPACT_ATOMS: atom_id res chain seq x y z
N MET A 1 -4.11 26.41 1.03
CA MET A 1 -3.16 25.45 1.63
C MET A 1 -2.91 24.34 0.64
N ALA A 2 -1.86 24.47 -0.17
CA ALA A 2 -1.39 23.41 -1.05
C ALA A 2 -0.45 22.51 -0.25
N PHE A 3 -0.72 21.22 -0.20
CA PHE A 3 0.29 20.26 0.25
C PHE A 3 1.34 20.19 -0.86
N ASP A 4 2.41 20.98 -0.68
CA ASP A 4 3.64 20.86 -1.44
C ASP A 4 4.16 19.43 -1.26
N ALA A 5 4.19 18.66 -2.35
CA ALA A 5 4.76 17.31 -2.37
C ALA A 5 6.17 17.42 -2.95
N PRO A 6 7.23 17.46 -2.12
CA PRO A 6 8.59 17.40 -2.63
C PRO A 6 8.91 15.93 -2.91
N GLY A 7 9.08 15.62 -4.19
CA GLY A 7 9.61 14.35 -4.63
C GLY A 7 8.99 13.95 -5.95
N ASP A 8 9.85 13.72 -6.93
CA ASP A 8 9.59 13.11 -8.23
C ASP A 8 9.05 11.65 -8.13
N GLY A 9 8.15 11.38 -7.17
CA GLY A 9 7.79 10.07 -6.66
C GLY A 9 6.52 9.54 -7.29
N LEU A 10 6.66 8.86 -8.44
CA LEU A 10 5.57 8.06 -8.98
C LEU A 10 5.00 7.13 -7.91
N PRO A 11 3.68 6.96 -7.83
CA PRO A 11 3.11 5.90 -7.03
C PRO A 11 3.73 4.57 -7.49
N PRO A 12 4.17 3.70 -6.56
CA PRO A 12 4.72 2.41 -6.92
C PRO A 12 3.70 1.67 -7.81
N SER A 13 4.18 1.06 -8.88
CA SER A 13 3.35 0.29 -9.81
C SER A 13 3.15 -1.16 -9.38
N ASP A 14 4.02 -1.66 -8.49
CA ASP A 14 4.09 -3.07 -8.08
C ASP A 14 4.46 -3.19 -6.58
N LEU A 15 4.28 -4.38 -5.98
CA LEU A 15 4.64 -4.60 -4.57
C LEU A 15 6.15 -4.47 -4.31
N ILE A 16 6.97 -4.75 -5.33
CA ILE A 16 8.43 -4.61 -5.25
C ILE A 16 8.79 -3.12 -5.12
N GLU A 17 8.23 -2.28 -5.99
CA GLU A 17 8.41 -0.82 -5.92
C GLU A 17 7.82 -0.24 -4.63
N LEU A 18 6.72 -0.80 -4.13
CA LEU A 18 6.15 -0.43 -2.84
C LEU A 18 7.13 -0.68 -1.69
N ASN A 19 7.82 -1.83 -1.72
CA ASN A 19 8.85 -2.17 -0.74
C ASN A 19 10.12 -1.31 -0.90
N HIS A 20 10.54 -0.99 -2.13
CA HIS A 20 11.65 -0.06 -2.35
C HIS A 20 11.32 1.36 -1.87
N ALA A 21 10.10 1.84 -2.12
CA ALA A 21 9.63 3.12 -1.63
C ALA A 21 9.65 3.18 -0.09
N TRP A 22 9.38 2.05 0.59
CA TRP A 22 9.47 1.94 2.04
C TRP A 22 10.86 2.26 2.59
N TYR A 23 11.91 1.67 2.00
CA TYR A 23 13.30 1.94 2.36
C TYR A 23 13.73 3.36 1.98
N ARG A 24 13.29 3.85 0.80
CA ARG A 24 13.64 5.19 0.30
C ARG A 24 13.10 6.30 1.21
N GLN A 25 11.94 6.08 1.82
CA GLN A 25 11.25 7.04 2.69
C GLN A 25 11.65 6.93 4.18
N GLY A 26 12.48 5.95 4.55
CA GLY A 26 12.97 5.79 5.94
C GLY A 26 11.84 5.54 6.96
N ILE A 27 10.75 4.90 6.54
CA ILE A 27 9.60 4.67 7.42
C ILE A 27 9.97 3.63 8.48
N ASP A 28 9.81 4.00 9.76
CA ASP A 28 10.08 3.09 10.87
C ASP A 28 9.18 1.84 10.84
N PRO A 29 9.75 0.62 10.86
CA PRO A 29 9.00 -0.62 10.82
C PRO A 29 8.19 -0.91 12.08
N ARG A 30 8.55 -0.32 13.22
CA ARG A 30 7.88 -0.53 14.52
C ARG A 30 6.72 0.45 14.73
N GLY A 31 6.69 1.55 13.99
CA GLY A 31 5.68 2.59 14.02
C GLY A 31 4.36 2.19 13.34
N CYS A 32 3.36 3.07 13.47
CA CYS A 32 2.03 2.83 12.91
C CYS A 32 2.06 2.65 11.38
N LEU A 33 2.96 3.33 10.67
CA LEU A 33 3.08 3.20 9.21
C LEU A 33 3.65 1.84 8.79
N GLY A 34 4.68 1.35 9.49
CA GLY A 34 5.24 0.01 9.27
C GLY A 34 4.19 -1.09 9.52
N LYS A 35 3.41 -0.98 10.60
CA LYS A 35 2.32 -1.94 10.90
C LYS A 35 1.28 -2.02 9.78
N VAL A 36 0.87 -0.88 9.22
CA VAL A 36 -0.06 -0.85 8.08
C VAL A 36 0.55 -1.52 6.87
N LEU A 37 1.79 -1.16 6.51
CA LEU A 37 2.44 -1.70 5.33
C LEU A 37 2.63 -3.22 5.43
N LEU A 38 3.13 -3.71 6.57
CA LEU A 38 3.30 -5.15 6.83
C LEU A 38 1.96 -5.89 6.75
N TYR A 39 0.90 -5.32 7.33
CA TYR A 39 -0.44 -5.89 7.21
C TYR A 39 -0.88 -5.97 5.75
N CYS A 40 -0.69 -4.90 4.97
CA CYS A 40 -1.08 -4.86 3.57
C CYS A 40 -0.33 -5.89 2.71
N LEU A 41 0.98 -6.03 2.91
CA LEU A 41 1.81 -7.01 2.21
C LEU A 41 1.43 -8.46 2.58
N SER A 42 1.04 -8.69 3.85
CA SER A 42 0.66 -10.02 4.33
C SER A 42 -0.78 -10.40 3.93
N ASN A 43 -1.66 -9.42 3.74
CA ASN A 43 -3.08 -9.62 3.44
C ASN A 43 -3.53 -8.83 2.19
N PRO A 44 -2.94 -9.12 1.01
CA PRO A 44 -3.21 -8.35 -0.21
C PRO A 44 -4.69 -8.43 -0.63
N TYR A 45 -5.35 -9.55 -0.35
CA TYR A 45 -6.78 -9.73 -0.64
C TYR A 45 -7.66 -8.78 0.19
N ASP A 46 -7.39 -8.63 1.48
CA ASP A 46 -8.17 -7.71 2.32
C ASP A 46 -8.01 -6.27 1.84
N VAL A 47 -6.79 -5.84 1.52
CA VAL A 47 -6.53 -4.49 1.00
C VAL A 47 -7.24 -4.24 -0.34
N ALA A 48 -7.23 -5.22 -1.24
CA ALA A 48 -7.87 -5.12 -2.55
C ALA A 48 -9.40 -4.89 -2.46
N PHE A 49 -10.07 -5.49 -1.47
CA PHE A 49 -11.54 -5.51 -1.38
C PHE A 49 -12.12 -4.68 -0.22
N ALA A 50 -11.40 -4.50 0.88
CA ALA A 50 -11.83 -3.72 2.03
C ALA A 50 -11.60 -2.21 1.86
N SER A 51 -12.21 -1.43 2.76
CA SER A 51 -12.03 0.02 2.85
C SER A 51 -10.83 0.39 3.75
N ALA A 52 -10.28 1.59 3.57
CA ALA A 52 -9.15 2.09 4.39
C ALA A 52 -9.43 1.99 5.90
N ARG A 53 -10.69 2.21 6.31
CA ARG A 53 -11.10 2.11 7.72
C ARG A 53 -11.07 0.67 8.22
N ARG A 54 -11.52 -0.30 7.42
CA ARG A 54 -11.45 -1.72 7.75
C ARG A 54 -10.00 -2.18 7.85
N VAL A 55 -9.16 -1.82 6.88
CA VAL A 55 -7.72 -2.12 6.91
C VAL A 55 -7.05 -1.52 8.15
N ALA A 56 -7.38 -0.28 8.50
CA ALA A 56 -6.84 0.36 9.70
C ALA A 56 -7.18 -0.41 10.98
N VAL A 57 -8.45 -0.82 11.12
CA VAL A 57 -8.91 -1.61 12.27
C VAL A 57 -8.18 -2.96 12.35
N GLN A 58 -8.04 -3.66 11.22
CA GLN A 58 -7.34 -4.95 11.18
C GLN A 58 -5.83 -4.82 11.43
N ALA A 59 -5.22 -3.73 10.97
CA ALA A 59 -3.82 -3.41 11.24
C ALA A 59 -3.59 -2.84 12.65
N GLY A 60 -4.64 -2.60 13.44
CA GLY A 60 -4.54 -2.04 14.79
C GLY A 60 -4.08 -0.59 14.84
N VAL A 61 -4.39 0.22 13.82
CA VAL A 61 -3.99 1.62 13.70
C VAL A 61 -5.17 2.54 13.40
N SER A 62 -4.93 3.85 13.45
CA SER A 62 -5.93 4.84 13.03
C SER A 62 -6.04 4.94 11.50
N PRO A 63 -7.23 5.22 10.94
CA PRO A 63 -7.41 5.40 9.49
C PRO A 63 -6.59 6.56 8.92
N GLN A 64 -6.29 7.59 9.73
CA GLN A 64 -5.36 8.65 9.34
C GLN A 64 -3.94 8.14 9.10
N SER A 65 -3.47 7.14 9.85
CA SER A 65 -2.17 6.51 9.62
C SER A 65 -2.11 5.80 8.27
N VAL A 66 -3.20 5.16 7.86
CA VAL A 66 -3.32 4.53 6.53
C VAL A 66 -3.26 5.59 5.44
N MET A 67 -4.03 6.67 5.55
CA MET A 67 -3.99 7.77 4.56
C MET A 67 -2.62 8.45 4.51
N ARG A 68 -1.94 8.59 5.66
CA ARG A 68 -0.58 9.13 5.73
C ARG A 68 0.41 8.23 5.01
N LEU A 69 0.34 6.91 5.20
CA LEU A 69 1.19 5.95 4.46
C LEU A 69 1.01 6.13 2.95
N ILE A 70 -0.23 6.19 2.49
CA ILE A 70 -0.60 6.32 1.08
C ILE A 70 -0.05 7.61 0.48
N ALA A 71 -0.22 8.73 1.19
CA ALA A 71 0.35 10.01 0.79
C ALA A 71 1.89 10.00 0.77
N THR A 72 2.54 9.39 1.77
CA THR A 72 4.00 9.22 1.82
C THR A 72 4.53 8.37 0.67
N LEU A 73 3.74 7.40 0.21
CA LEU A 73 4.05 6.56 -0.95
C LEU A 73 3.76 7.25 -2.31
N GLY A 74 3.24 8.49 -2.31
CA GLY A 74 2.93 9.24 -3.53
C GLY A 74 1.52 8.99 -4.09
N PHE A 75 0.68 8.19 -3.42
CA PHE A 75 -0.71 7.99 -3.84
C PHE A 75 -1.60 9.14 -3.33
N ARG A 76 -2.51 9.61 -4.18
CA ARG A 76 -3.50 10.63 -3.81
C ARG A 76 -4.73 10.08 -3.09
N GLN A 77 -5.07 8.81 -3.35
CA GLN A 77 -6.32 8.21 -2.93
C GLN A 77 -6.14 6.73 -2.56
N TYR A 78 -6.93 6.25 -1.61
CA TYR A 78 -6.94 4.83 -1.24
C TYR A 78 -7.32 3.92 -2.42
N SER A 79 -8.20 4.37 -3.32
CA SER A 79 -8.62 3.60 -4.49
C SER A 79 -7.47 3.24 -5.43
N GLU A 80 -6.51 4.16 -5.61
CA GLU A 80 -5.30 3.91 -6.41
C GLU A 80 -4.41 2.86 -5.75
N TYR A 81 -4.24 2.98 -4.44
CA TYR A 81 -3.53 1.97 -3.65
C TYR A 81 -4.19 0.59 -3.76
N ARG A 82 -5.52 0.48 -3.63
CA ARG A 82 -6.24 -0.79 -3.81
C ARG A 82 -6.06 -1.40 -5.19
N ARG A 83 -5.99 -0.55 -6.23
CA ARG A 83 -5.86 -1.00 -7.62
C ARG A 83 -4.54 -1.75 -7.82
N LEU A 84 -3.45 -1.29 -7.20
CA LEU A 84 -2.18 -1.99 -7.19
C LEU A 84 -2.33 -3.42 -6.63
N PHE A 85 -2.92 -3.58 -5.44
CA PHE A 85 -3.13 -4.91 -4.86
C PHE A 85 -4.03 -5.81 -5.72
N ARG A 86 -5.06 -5.25 -6.36
CA ARG A 86 -5.91 -6.00 -7.28
C ARG A 86 -5.16 -6.50 -8.52
N GLU A 87 -4.27 -5.66 -9.05
CA GLU A 87 -3.47 -6.02 -10.21
C GLU A 87 -2.47 -7.13 -9.87
N GLU A 88 -1.85 -7.04 -8.70
CA GLU A 88 -0.91 -8.05 -8.19
C GLU A 88 -1.60 -9.39 -7.96
N LEU A 89 -2.82 -9.39 -7.38
CA LEU A 89 -3.63 -10.60 -7.25
C LEU A 89 -4.02 -11.19 -8.61
N ARG A 90 -4.34 -10.35 -9.60
CA ARG A 90 -4.63 -10.80 -10.97
C ARG A 90 -3.40 -11.41 -11.62
N ARG A 91 -2.22 -10.81 -11.46
CA ARG A 91 -0.95 -11.33 -11.97
C ARG A 91 -0.62 -12.66 -11.33
N ALA A 92 -0.72 -12.77 -10.00
CA ALA A 92 -0.51 -14.02 -9.28
C ALA A 92 -1.47 -15.13 -9.77
N ALA A 93 -2.76 -14.81 -9.94
CA ALA A 93 -3.75 -15.75 -10.47
C ALA A 93 -3.48 -16.15 -11.94
N ASN A 94 -2.92 -15.26 -12.76
CA ASN A 94 -2.57 -15.55 -14.14
C ASN A 94 -1.26 -16.34 -14.26
N SER A 95 -0.29 -16.09 -13.38
CA SER A 95 0.96 -16.85 -13.28
C SER A 95 0.72 -18.32 -12.92
N GLN A 96 -0.34 -18.64 -12.16
CA GLN A 96 -0.73 -20.04 -11.88
C GLN A 96 -1.23 -20.80 -13.11
N LYS A 97 -1.65 -20.12 -14.19
CA LYS A 97 -2.19 -20.77 -15.40
C LYS A 97 -1.13 -21.17 -16.44
N HIS A 98 0.16 -20.88 -16.21
CA HIS A 98 1.23 -21.18 -17.18
C HIS A 98 1.95 -22.51 -16.92
N ILE A 99 1.46 -23.32 -15.97
CA ILE A 99 2.10 -24.59 -15.58
C ILE A 99 1.12 -25.77 -15.69
N GLU A 100 0.37 -25.87 -16.80
CA GLU A 100 -0.40 -27.07 -17.15
C GLU A 100 -0.35 -27.31 -18.67
#